data_AF-A0A7J5A1D4-F1
#
_entry.id   AF-A0A7J5A1D4-F1
#
_cell.length_a   1.000
_cell.length_b   1.000
_cell.length_c   1.000
_cell.angle_alpha   90.00
_cell.angle_beta   90.00
_cell.angle_gamma   90.00
#
_symmetry.space_group_name_H-M   'P 1'
#
loop_
_entity.id
_entity.type
_entity.pdbx_description
1 polymer ?
#
loop_
_entity_poly.entity_id
_entity_poly.type
_entity_poly.pdbx_seq_one_letter_code
_entity_poly.pdbx_strand_id
1 'polypeptide(L)'
;MAGLLRSVAARIGGVIPSPRRPGPGPAQVARPRQVAALQRRQLAYAPELDGHADPGEIVWTWVQYEDDPRQGKDRPVLVVGRHSRTLFGLMLSSQSERDGQRHWLALGPGEWDRDNRPSWVRLDRVLTMREDGIRREGAVLDRARFDRVGQALRAGYGWR
;
A
#
# COMPACT_ATOMS: atom_id res chain seq x y z
N MET A 1 -24.57 68.22 14.93
CA MET A 1 -23.43 67.81 14.08
C MET A 1 -23.35 66.30 14.09
N ALA A 2 -23.35 65.70 12.91
CA ALA A 2 -23.25 64.26 12.69
C ALA A 2 -21.83 63.75 12.94
N GLY A 3 -21.71 62.50 13.39
CA GLY A 3 -20.47 61.72 13.51
C GLY A 3 -20.82 60.30 13.94
N LEU A 4 -21.31 59.43 13.04
CA LEU A 4 -20.56 58.47 12.22
C LEU A 4 -19.60 57.55 13.00
N LEU A 5 -20.11 56.34 13.28
CA LEU A 5 -19.57 55.00 12.97
C LEU A 5 -18.07 54.71 13.16
N ARG A 6 -17.78 53.60 13.85
CA ARG A 6 -17.11 52.44 13.24
C ARG A 6 -17.28 51.18 14.09
N SER A 7 -18.27 50.36 13.73
CA SER A 7 -18.26 48.93 14.03
C SER A 7 -17.19 48.26 13.16
N VAL A 8 -16.23 47.58 13.78
CA VAL A 8 -15.29 46.71 13.07
C VAL A 8 -15.98 45.36 12.89
N ALA A 9 -16.56 45.14 11.72
CA ALA A 9 -16.97 43.82 11.27
C ALA A 9 -15.73 43.04 10.84
N ALA A 10 -15.36 42.02 11.62
CA ALA A 10 -14.34 41.05 11.23
C ALA A 10 -14.88 40.22 10.04
N ARG A 11 -14.25 40.36 8.88
CA ARG A 11 -14.48 39.50 7.72
C ARG A 11 -13.88 38.13 8.01
N ILE A 12 -14.72 37.18 8.40
CA ILE A 12 -14.38 35.76 8.41
C ILE A 12 -14.31 35.33 6.94
N GLY A 13 -13.11 35.36 6.36
CA GLY A 13 -12.83 34.76 5.06
C GLY A 13 -13.04 33.26 5.17
N GLY A 14 -14.22 32.78 4.78
CA GLY A 14 -14.47 31.36 4.60
C GLY A 14 -13.53 30.83 3.53
N VAL A 15 -12.50 30.11 3.96
CA VAL A 15 -11.68 29.29 3.06
C VAL A 15 -12.62 28.22 2.54
N ILE A 16 -13.15 28.42 1.33
CA ILE A 16 -13.77 27.34 0.57
C ILE A 16 -12.65 26.33 0.33
N PRO A 17 -12.68 25.12 0.92
CA PRO A 17 -11.67 24.12 0.59
C PRO A 17 -11.81 23.84 -0.90
N SER A 18 -10.79 24.23 -1.67
CA SER A 18 -10.70 23.82 -3.07
C SER A 18 -10.77 22.29 -3.08
N PRO A 19 -11.55 21.67 -4.00
CA PRO A 19 -11.55 20.22 -4.12
C PRO A 19 -10.10 19.80 -4.33
N ARG A 20 -9.54 19.06 -3.36
CA ARG A 20 -8.24 18.42 -3.52
C ARG A 20 -8.28 17.72 -4.86
N ARG A 21 -7.40 18.11 -5.80
CA ARG A 21 -7.10 17.31 -6.98
C ARG A 21 -6.96 15.87 -6.47
N PRO A 22 -7.61 14.86 -7.10
CA PRO A 22 -7.39 13.49 -6.68
C PRO A 22 -5.89 13.30 -6.69
N GLY A 23 -5.34 13.03 -5.50
CA GLY A 23 -3.97 12.56 -5.42
C GLY A 23 -3.83 11.32 -6.28
N PRO A 24 -2.60 10.86 -6.49
CA PRO A 24 -2.37 9.61 -7.17
C PRO A 24 -3.28 8.50 -6.63
N GLY A 25 -3.90 7.75 -7.53
CA GLY A 25 -5.02 6.87 -7.18
C GLY A 25 -4.62 5.85 -6.10
N PRO A 26 -5.48 5.62 -5.09
CA PRO A 26 -5.20 4.67 -4.02
C PRO A 26 -4.97 3.25 -4.56
N ALA A 27 -4.30 2.42 -3.77
CA ALA A 27 -4.23 0.99 -4.06
C ALA A 27 -5.65 0.39 -4.11
N GLN A 28 -5.91 -0.42 -5.13
CA GLN A 28 -7.20 -1.07 -5.35
C GLN A 28 -7.07 -2.58 -5.25
N VAL A 29 -8.08 -3.26 -4.73
CA VAL A 29 -8.10 -4.74 -4.75
C VAL A 29 -8.08 -5.22 -6.21
N ALA A 30 -7.14 -6.12 -6.52
CA ALA A 30 -6.99 -6.68 -7.85
C ALA A 30 -8.24 -7.49 -8.24
N ARG A 31 -8.73 -7.31 -9.46
CA ARG A 31 -9.84 -8.14 -9.97
C ARG A 31 -9.37 -9.59 -10.15
N PRO A 32 -10.24 -10.59 -10.03
CA PRO A 32 -9.86 -12.02 -10.17
C PRO A 32 -9.07 -12.33 -11.45
N ARG A 33 -9.47 -11.75 -12.59
CA ARG A 33 -8.76 -11.92 -13.87
C ARG A 33 -7.32 -11.40 -13.85
N GLN A 34 -7.05 -10.34 -13.08
CA GLN A 34 -5.71 -9.76 -12.95
C GLN A 34 -4.84 -10.64 -12.06
N VAL A 35 -5.41 -11.13 -10.95
CA VAL A 35 -4.74 -12.10 -10.07
C VAL A 35 -4.40 -13.38 -10.85
N ALA A 36 -5.35 -13.93 -11.60
CA ALA A 36 -5.12 -15.10 -12.44
C ALA A 36 -4.03 -14.88 -13.51
N ALA A 37 -3.97 -13.69 -14.11
CA ALA A 37 -2.92 -13.34 -15.06
C ALA A 37 -1.53 -13.26 -14.40
N LEU A 38 -1.48 -12.76 -13.16
CA LEU A 38 -0.25 -12.69 -12.38
C LEU A 38 0.21 -14.07 -11.89
N GLN A 39 -0.71 -14.90 -11.38
CA GLN A 39 -0.45 -16.28 -10.92
C GLN A 39 0.17 -17.18 -11.99
N ARG A 40 -0.14 -16.93 -13.28
CA ARG A 40 0.44 -17.68 -14.40
C ARG A 40 1.88 -17.26 -14.72
N ARG A 41 2.37 -16.17 -14.15
CA ARG A 41 3.74 -15.67 -14.30
C ARG A 41 4.55 -16.09 -13.09
N GLN A 42 5.85 -16.28 -13.29
CA GLN A 42 6.77 -16.57 -12.21
C GLN A 42 6.92 -15.34 -11.30
N LEU A 43 6.84 -15.55 -9.99
CA LEU A 43 7.27 -14.55 -9.01
C LEU A 43 8.76 -14.26 -9.18
N ALA A 44 9.09 -13.03 -9.58
CA ALA A 44 10.46 -12.56 -9.72
C ALA A 44 10.84 -11.72 -8.49
N TYR A 45 12.07 -11.88 -8.03
CA TYR A 45 12.72 -10.98 -7.08
C TYR A 45 13.74 -10.17 -7.86
N ALA A 46 13.51 -8.86 -8.01
CA ALA A 46 14.35 -7.96 -8.78
C ALA A 46 14.24 -6.51 -8.25
N PRO A 47 14.53 -6.26 -6.97
CA PRO A 47 14.50 -4.90 -6.43
C PRO A 47 15.64 -4.07 -7.02
N GLU A 48 15.33 -2.87 -7.49
CA GLU A 48 16.31 -1.93 -8.05
C GLU A 48 16.07 -0.54 -7.47
N LEU A 49 17.09 0.05 -6.85
CA LEU A 49 16.97 1.38 -6.23
C LEU A 49 17.11 2.51 -7.26
N ASP A 50 16.36 2.42 -8.36
CA ASP A 50 16.37 3.39 -9.46
C ASP A 50 15.26 4.46 -9.33
N GLY A 51 14.40 4.33 -8.32
CA GLY A 51 13.29 5.23 -8.04
C GLY A 51 11.95 4.79 -8.63
N HIS A 52 11.93 3.69 -9.37
CA HIS A 52 10.74 2.88 -9.62
C HIS A 52 10.57 1.85 -8.50
N ALA A 53 9.40 1.23 -8.44
CA ALA A 53 9.12 0.21 -7.44
C ALA A 53 9.08 -1.15 -8.12
N ASP A 54 9.94 -2.05 -7.65
CA ASP A 54 10.11 -3.35 -8.27
C ASP A 54 9.82 -4.54 -7.36
N PRO A 55 9.58 -5.73 -7.92
CA PRO A 55 9.28 -6.92 -7.14
C PRO A 55 10.37 -7.23 -6.11
N GLY A 56 9.99 -7.31 -4.84
CA GLY A 56 10.91 -7.43 -3.71
C GLY A 56 10.99 -6.16 -2.84
N GLU A 57 10.53 -5.02 -3.35
CA GLU A 57 10.42 -3.79 -2.55
C GLU A 57 9.13 -3.71 -1.76
N ILE A 58 9.19 -3.02 -0.63
CA ILE A 58 8.05 -2.63 0.18
C ILE A 58 7.85 -1.14 0.00
N VAL A 59 6.70 -0.77 -0.56
CA VAL A 59 6.32 0.63 -0.82
C VAL A 59 5.20 1.06 0.09
N TRP A 60 5.10 2.36 0.36
CA TRP A 60 3.97 2.91 1.11
C TRP A 60 2.90 3.46 0.18
N THR A 61 1.64 3.11 0.41
CA THR A 61 0.51 3.62 -0.36
C THR A 61 -0.72 3.69 0.53
N TRP A 62 -1.70 4.51 0.14
CA TRP A 62 -3.00 4.48 0.77
C TRP A 62 -3.73 3.18 0.41
N VAL A 63 -4.21 2.46 1.42
CA VAL A 63 -4.94 1.20 1.29
C VAL A 63 -6.27 1.30 2.04
N GLN A 64 -7.35 0.92 1.34
CA GLN A 64 -8.70 0.84 1.90
C GLN A 64 -8.77 -0.15 3.07
N TYR A 65 -9.55 0.18 4.08
CA TYR A 65 -9.98 -0.81 5.05
C TYR A 65 -10.81 -1.90 4.38
N GLU A 66 -10.86 -3.07 5.00
CA GLU A 66 -11.61 -4.21 4.47
C GLU A 66 -13.11 -4.05 4.74
N ASP A 67 -13.45 -3.57 5.93
CA ASP A 67 -14.84 -3.44 6.38
C ASP A 67 -15.53 -2.18 5.82
N ASP A 68 -14.77 -1.11 5.55
CA ASP A 68 -15.28 0.12 4.93
C ASP A 68 -14.30 0.68 3.90
N PRO A 69 -14.53 0.42 2.59
CA PRO A 69 -13.68 0.92 1.52
C PRO A 69 -13.65 2.45 1.36
N ARG A 70 -14.56 3.18 2.02
CA ARG A 70 -14.54 4.66 2.06
C ARG A 70 -13.47 5.18 3.03
N GLN A 71 -12.98 4.31 3.90
CA GLN A 71 -11.91 4.61 4.84
C GLN A 71 -10.65 3.84 4.45
N GLY A 72 -9.52 4.33 4.92
CA GLY A 72 -8.24 3.70 4.66
C GLY A 72 -7.12 4.47 5.32
N LYS A 73 -5.91 3.94 5.21
CA LYS A 73 -4.71 4.57 5.73
C LYS A 73 -3.52 4.19 4.86
N ASP A 74 -2.44 4.93 5.02
CA ASP A 74 -1.16 4.54 4.44
C ASP A 74 -0.67 3.25 5.09
N ARG A 75 -0.25 2.30 4.25
CA ARG A 75 0.28 1.00 4.67
C ARG A 75 1.50 0.62 3.83
N PRO A 76 2.45 -0.12 4.42
CA PRO A 76 3.46 -0.79 3.65
C PRO A 76 2.84 -1.93 2.83
N VAL A 77 3.29 -2.07 1.59
CA VAL A 77 2.84 -3.07 0.61
C VAL A 77 4.07 -3.67 -0.06
N LEU A 78 4.23 -4.98 0.05
CA LEU A 78 5.26 -5.73 -0.68
C LEU A 78 4.86 -5.82 -2.15
N VAL A 79 5.67 -5.28 -3.05
CA VAL A 79 5.53 -5.46 -4.49
C VAL A 79 5.97 -6.89 -4.84
N VAL A 80 5.08 -7.61 -5.52
CA VAL A 80 5.29 -9.02 -5.92
C VAL A 80 5.29 -9.20 -7.44
N GLY A 81 4.94 -8.16 -8.19
CA GLY A 81 4.94 -8.24 -9.63
C GLY A 81 4.53 -6.93 -10.30
N ARG A 82 4.77 -6.88 -11.61
CA ARG A 82 4.45 -5.75 -12.46
C ARG A 82 3.88 -6.23 -13.78
N HIS A 83 2.90 -5.47 -14.29
CA HIS A 83 2.39 -5.66 -15.65
C HIS A 83 2.15 -4.29 -16.30
N SER A 84 2.94 -3.97 -17.32
CA SER A 84 3.02 -2.61 -17.87
C SER A 84 3.25 -1.57 -16.75
N ARG A 85 2.31 -0.64 -16.54
CA ARG A 85 2.38 0.42 -15.53
C ARG A 85 1.67 0.08 -14.22
N THR A 86 1.18 -1.15 -14.10
CA THR A 86 0.45 -1.61 -12.91
C THR A 86 1.35 -2.47 -12.05
N LEU A 87 1.55 -2.04 -10.81
CA LEU A 87 2.21 -2.81 -9.77
C LEU A 87 1.19 -3.69 -9.06
N PHE A 88 1.64 -4.85 -8.61
CA PHE A 88 0.87 -5.78 -7.81
C PHE A 88 1.57 -5.97 -6.49
N GLY A 89 0.80 -5.92 -5.40
CA GLY A 89 1.38 -6.03 -4.08
C GLY A 89 0.50 -6.68 -3.04
N LEU A 90 1.11 -7.03 -1.92
CA LEU A 90 0.50 -7.64 -0.76
C LEU A 90 0.66 -6.69 0.43
N MET A 91 -0.45 -6.35 1.08
CA MET A 91 -0.41 -5.42 2.20
C MET A 91 0.25 -6.03 3.44
N LEU A 92 0.93 -5.18 4.21
CA LEU A 92 1.51 -5.52 5.50
C LEU A 92 0.68 -4.94 6.66
N SER A 93 0.84 -5.53 7.83
CA SER A 93 0.35 -5.03 9.11
C SER A 93 1.33 -5.39 10.21
N SER A 94 1.60 -4.47 11.14
CA SER A 94 2.41 -4.69 12.35
C SER A 94 1.54 -4.97 13.59
N GLN A 95 0.28 -5.36 13.37
CA GLN A 95 -0.66 -5.74 14.42
C GLN A 95 -0.36 -7.17 14.89
N SER A 96 0.01 -7.34 16.15
CA SER A 96 0.36 -8.65 16.71
C SER A 96 -0.79 -9.64 16.68
N GLU A 97 -2.05 -9.18 16.65
CA GLU A 97 -3.19 -10.10 16.52
C GLU A 97 -3.17 -10.93 15.23
N ARG A 98 -2.38 -10.54 14.20
CA ARG A 98 -2.27 -11.29 12.93
C ARG A 98 -1.52 -12.60 13.06
N ASP A 99 -0.82 -12.81 14.16
CA ASP A 99 -0.11 -14.06 14.37
C ASP A 99 -1.07 -15.25 14.43
N GLY A 100 -0.73 -16.32 13.71
CA GLY A 100 -1.58 -17.51 13.57
C GLY A 100 -2.89 -17.31 12.79
N GLN A 101 -3.25 -16.08 12.39
CA GLN A 101 -4.46 -15.85 11.59
C GLN A 101 -4.30 -16.43 10.18
N ARG A 102 -5.40 -17.00 9.66
CA ARG A 102 -5.44 -17.48 8.28
C ARG A 102 -5.08 -16.35 7.31
N HIS A 103 -4.33 -16.69 6.27
CA HIS A 103 -3.88 -15.80 5.20
C HIS A 103 -2.81 -14.77 5.59
N TRP A 104 -2.42 -14.68 6.85
CA TRP A 104 -1.32 -13.85 7.29
C TRP A 104 -0.06 -14.69 7.48
N LEU A 105 1.05 -14.21 6.92
CA LEU A 105 2.36 -14.83 7.07
C LEU A 105 3.28 -13.88 7.83
N ALA A 106 3.92 -14.38 8.88
CA ALA A 106 4.91 -13.63 9.64
C ALA A 106 6.10 -13.27 8.72
N LEU A 107 6.36 -11.98 8.60
CA LEU A 107 7.49 -11.43 7.83
C LEU A 107 8.65 -11.07 8.77
N GLY A 108 8.34 -10.67 10.00
CA GLY A 108 9.29 -10.16 10.97
C GLY A 108 9.41 -8.64 10.92
N PRO A 109 10.36 -8.04 11.65
CA PRO A 109 10.60 -6.60 11.65
C PRO A 109 11.41 -6.16 10.43
N GLY A 110 11.36 -4.86 10.09
CA GLY A 110 12.17 -4.27 9.04
C GLY A 110 11.95 -2.77 8.87
N GLU A 111 12.76 -2.15 8.00
CA GLU A 111 12.85 -0.69 7.79
C GLU A 111 11.53 -0.03 7.35
N TRP A 112 10.59 -0.83 6.83
CA TRP A 112 9.25 -0.36 6.48
C TRP A 112 8.38 -0.03 7.70
N ASP A 113 8.78 -0.35 8.93
CA ASP A 113 8.09 0.06 10.15
C ASP A 113 9.06 0.89 11.00
N ARG A 114 8.69 2.15 11.30
CA ARG A 114 9.58 3.09 12.01
C ARG A 114 9.94 2.63 13.42
N ASP A 115 9.07 1.85 14.05
CA ASP A 115 9.27 1.27 15.37
C ASP A 115 9.91 -0.14 15.28
N ASN A 116 10.28 -0.56 14.07
CA ASN A 116 10.85 -1.87 13.74
C ASN A 116 10.05 -3.04 14.34
N ARG A 117 8.72 -2.93 14.33
CA ARG A 117 7.84 -3.94 14.91
C ARG A 117 7.75 -5.19 14.02
N PRO A 118 7.57 -6.39 14.60
CA PRO A 118 7.19 -7.56 13.84
C PRO A 118 5.98 -7.26 12.94
N SER A 119 6.09 -7.66 11.68
CA SER A 119 5.07 -7.43 10.65
C SER A 119 4.62 -8.74 10.02
N TRP A 120 3.40 -8.75 9.51
CA TRP A 120 2.79 -9.85 8.77
C TRP A 120 2.35 -9.36 7.39
N VAL A 121 2.50 -10.20 6.37
CA VAL A 121 2.02 -9.96 5.01
C VAL A 121 0.74 -10.75 4.77
N ARG A 122 -0.24 -10.12 4.11
CA ARG A 122 -1.52 -10.73 3.77
C ARG A 122 -1.50 -11.37 2.39
N LEU A 123 -1.73 -12.67 2.32
CA LEU A 123 -1.54 -13.48 1.10
C LEU A 123 -2.78 -13.58 0.20
N ASP A 124 -3.99 -13.47 0.76
CA ASP A 124 -5.26 -13.62 0.03
C ASP A 124 -5.74 -12.33 -0.66
N ARG A 125 -5.11 -11.19 -0.34
CA ARG A 125 -5.55 -9.86 -0.82
C ARG A 125 -4.49 -9.17 -1.65
N VAL A 126 -4.52 -9.44 -2.95
CA VAL A 126 -3.66 -8.77 -3.94
C VAL A 126 -4.20 -7.37 -4.22
N LEU A 127 -3.32 -6.37 -4.13
CA LEU A 127 -3.57 -4.99 -4.49
C LEU A 127 -2.96 -4.66 -5.84
N THR A 128 -3.57 -3.71 -6.54
CA THR A 128 -3.04 -3.05 -7.74
C THR A 128 -2.75 -1.60 -7.42
N MET A 129 -1.61 -1.11 -7.88
CA MET A 129 -1.14 0.26 -7.63
C MET A 129 -0.58 0.83 -8.93
N ARG A 130 -0.65 2.15 -9.05
CA ARG A 130 0.11 2.90 -10.05
C ARG A 130 1.36 3.45 -9.38
N GLU A 131 2.43 3.67 -10.16
CA GLU A 131 3.66 4.28 -9.64
C GLU A 131 3.46 5.69 -9.08
N ASP A 132 2.53 6.48 -9.61
CA ASP A 132 2.24 7.77 -8.98
C ASP A 132 1.56 7.58 -7.61
N GLY A 133 0.83 6.49 -7.45
CA GLY A 133 0.08 6.06 -6.25
C GLY A 133 0.93 5.76 -5.02
N ILE A 134 2.24 5.56 -5.21
CA ILE A 134 3.15 5.17 -4.14
C ILE A 134 3.85 6.39 -3.55
N ARG A 135 4.08 6.36 -2.25
CA ARG A 135 5.00 7.26 -1.57
C ARG A 135 6.40 6.68 -1.67
N ARG A 136 7.38 7.53 -1.94
CA ARG A 136 8.81 7.18 -2.06
C ARG A 136 9.49 6.96 -0.70
N GLU A 137 8.76 6.40 0.24
CA GLU A 137 9.29 5.78 1.45
C GLU A 137 9.22 4.28 1.16
N GLY A 138 10.35 3.63 0.94
CA GLY A 138 10.41 2.22 0.57
C GLY A 138 11.57 1.50 1.24
N ALA A 139 11.47 0.18 1.31
CA ALA A 139 12.50 -0.71 1.84
C ALA A 139 12.63 -1.94 0.94
N VAL A 140 13.80 -2.55 0.87
CA VAL A 140 13.98 -3.82 0.16
C VAL A 140 13.74 -4.97 1.15
N LEU A 141 12.81 -5.86 0.84
CA LEU A 141 12.65 -7.10 1.59
C LEU A 141 13.78 -8.06 1.19
N ASP A 142 14.47 -8.68 2.15
CA ASP A 142 15.52 -9.63 1.78
C ASP A 142 14.98 -10.84 0.98
N ARG A 143 15.86 -11.41 0.14
CA ARG A 143 15.52 -12.49 -0.78
C ARG A 143 14.91 -13.70 -0.08
N ALA A 144 15.43 -14.09 1.09
CA ALA A 144 14.96 -15.27 1.80
C ALA A 144 13.52 -15.08 2.31
N ARG A 145 13.20 -13.89 2.81
CA ARG A 145 11.81 -13.55 3.19
C ARG A 145 10.88 -13.50 1.99
N PHE A 146 11.31 -12.89 0.89
CA PHE A 146 10.53 -12.89 -0.36
C PHE A 146 10.24 -14.32 -0.84
N ASP A 147 11.22 -15.22 -0.77
CA ASP A 147 11.04 -16.62 -1.16
C ASP A 147 10.04 -17.36 -0.28
N ARG A 148 10.02 -17.09 1.02
CA ARG A 148 8.99 -17.64 1.93
C ARG A 148 7.59 -17.17 1.55
N VAL A 149 7.43 -15.89 1.18
CA VAL A 149 6.16 -15.38 0.64
C VAL A 149 5.79 -16.12 -0.64
N GLY A 150 6.72 -16.25 -1.58
CA GLY A 150 6.47 -16.95 -2.85
C GLY A 150 6.14 -18.43 -2.68
N GLN A 151 6.78 -19.13 -1.75
CA GLN A 151 6.45 -20.51 -1.39
C GLN A 151 5.02 -20.61 -0.84
N ALA A 152 4.62 -19.72 0.07
CA ALA A 152 3.27 -19.71 0.61
C ALA A 152 2.20 -19.42 -0.46
N LEU A 153 2.48 -18.48 -1.38
CA LEU A 153 1.61 -18.17 -2.51
C LEU A 153 1.43 -19.37 -3.47
N ARG A 154 2.53 -20.08 -3.78
CA ARG A 154 2.48 -21.30 -4.60
C ARG A 154 1.69 -22.42 -3.91
N ALA A 155 1.90 -22.62 -2.61
CA ALA A 155 1.29 -23.70 -1.85
C ALA A 155 -0.22 -23.51 -1.62
N GLY A 156 -0.67 -22.27 -1.41
CA GLY A 156 -2.05 -21.99 -0.96
C GLY A 156 -2.92 -21.19 -1.92
N TYR A 157 -2.33 -20.55 -2.94
CA TYR A 157 -3.03 -19.52 -3.74
C TYR A 157 -2.85 -19.68 -5.24
N GLY A 158 -2.31 -20.80 -5.73
CA GLY A 158 -2.26 -21.11 -7.17
C GLY A 158 -1.25 -20.30 -7.99
N TRP A 159 -0.24 -19.71 -7.35
CA TRP A 159 0.85 -19.01 -8.04
C TRP A 159 1.88 -20.00 -8.60
N ARG A 160 2.71 -19.55 -9.54
CA ARG A 160 3.82 -20.30 -10.14
C ARG A 160 5.19 -19.70 -9.79
#